data_AF-A0A401NQZ8-F1
#
_entry.id   AF-A0A401NQZ8-F1
#
_cell.length_a   1.000
_cell.length_b   1.000
_cell.length_c   1.000
_cell.angle_alpha   90.00
_cell.angle_beta   90.00
_cell.angle_gamma   90.00
#
_symmetry.space_group_name_H-M   'P 1'
#
loop_
_entity.id
_entity.type
_entity.pdbx_description
1 polymer ?
#
loop_
_entity_poly.entity_id
_entity_poly.type
_entity_poly.pdbx_seq_one_letter_code
_entity_poly.pdbx_strand_id
1 'polypeptide(L)'
;ARPISGFLDDYAFVIRGLLDLYEVSFDEQWLEWALKLQQKQDDLFWDAKGFAYFSDDAHDPSVLIRLKEDQDGAEPSGNAVAASNLVRLANFTNRPDWADKSRQLAAAFEKLLNSVPMALPEMVVALMAQHHTVKQVVIRGEREAPDTQELIQCINTHFVHNK
;
A
#
# COMPACT_ATOMS: atom_id res chain seq x y z
N ALA A 1 -10.55 6.92 29.65
CA ALA A 1 -10.13 7.93 28.67
C ALA A 1 -10.99 7.78 27.41
N ARG A 2 -11.31 8.85 26.70
CA ARG A 2 -11.90 8.71 25.35
C ARG A 2 -10.82 8.14 24.42
N PRO A 3 -11.12 7.11 23.62
CA PRO A 3 -10.16 6.60 22.64
C PRO A 3 -9.86 7.69 21.62
N ILE A 4 -8.59 7.79 21.22
CA ILE A 4 -8.13 8.69 20.15
C ILE A 4 -8.31 7.91 18.85
N SER A 5 -8.96 8.52 17.86
CA SER A 5 -9.09 7.92 16.52
C SER A 5 -7.72 7.87 15.84
N GLY A 6 -7.45 6.82 15.07
CA GLY A 6 -6.25 6.73 14.25
C GLY A 6 -6.29 7.68 13.06
N PHE A 7 -5.12 8.06 12.58
CA PHE A 7 -4.89 8.92 11.41
C PHE A 7 -4.55 8.07 10.18
N LEU A 8 -4.48 8.70 9.00
CA LEU A 8 -4.11 8.02 7.76
C LEU A 8 -2.82 7.20 7.91
N ASP A 9 -1.79 7.79 8.53
CA ASP A 9 -0.47 7.19 8.66
C ASP A 9 -0.52 5.91 9.50
N ASP A 10 -1.30 5.91 10.59
CA ASP A 10 -1.49 4.73 11.43
C ASP A 10 -2.01 3.54 10.60
N TYR A 11 -2.97 3.79 9.71
CA TYR A 11 -3.50 2.76 8.83
C TYR A 11 -2.49 2.38 7.75
N ALA A 12 -1.91 3.36 7.05
CA ALA A 12 -1.02 3.12 5.92
C ALA A 12 0.22 2.31 6.33
N PHE A 13 0.85 2.66 7.44
CA PHE A 13 2.05 1.96 7.93
C PHE A 13 1.73 0.59 8.53
N VAL A 14 0.60 0.42 9.23
CA VAL A 14 0.18 -0.91 9.71
C VAL A 14 -0.14 -1.84 8.54
N ILE A 15 -0.85 -1.36 7.53
CA ILE A 15 -1.12 -2.13 6.31
C ILE A 15 0.19 -2.54 5.65
N ARG A 16 1.16 -1.63 5.50
CA ARG A 16 2.48 -1.95 4.94
C ARG A 16 3.15 -3.08 5.71
N GLY A 17 3.20 -2.99 7.04
CA GLY A 17 3.80 -4.02 7.89
C GLY A 17 3.08 -5.37 7.80
N LEU A 18 1.75 -5.38 7.66
CA LEU A 18 0.96 -6.61 7.47
C LEU A 18 1.24 -7.26 6.12
N LEU A 19 1.40 -6.46 5.07
CA LEU A 19 1.79 -6.98 3.76
C LEU A 19 3.22 -7.53 3.79
N ASP A 20 4.14 -6.90 4.51
CA ASP A 20 5.50 -7.39 4.69
C ASP A 20 5.52 -8.72 5.47
N LEU A 21 4.69 -8.84 6.51
CA LEU A 21 4.50 -10.11 7.24
C LEU A 21 3.91 -11.20 6.33
N TYR A 22 2.92 -10.86 5.50
CA TYR A 22 2.35 -11.79 4.53
C TYR A 22 3.40 -12.28 3.53
N GLU A 23 4.21 -11.39 2.94
CA GLU A 23 5.23 -11.77 1.96
C GLU A 23 6.32 -12.68 2.53
N VAL A 24 6.67 -12.50 3.81
CA VAL A 24 7.71 -13.32 4.46
C VAL A 24 7.17 -14.66 4.98
N SER A 25 5.92 -14.71 5.44
CA SER A 25 5.34 -15.91 6.05
C SER A 25 4.44 -16.73 5.12
N PHE A 26 3.82 -16.07 4.14
CA PHE A 26 2.66 -16.55 3.38
C PHE A 26 1.53 -17.07 4.29
N ASP A 27 1.37 -16.47 5.47
CA ASP A 27 0.24 -16.71 6.35
C ASP A 27 -0.89 -15.73 5.99
N GLU A 28 -1.99 -16.30 5.46
CA GLU A 28 -3.11 -15.57 4.89
C GLU A 28 -3.79 -14.62 5.90
N GLN A 29 -3.67 -14.87 7.20
CA GLN A 29 -4.27 -14.02 8.23
C GLN A 29 -3.76 -12.57 8.18
N TRP A 30 -2.49 -12.37 7.80
CA TRP A 30 -1.91 -11.04 7.68
C TRP A 30 -2.47 -10.28 6.49
N LEU A 31 -2.62 -10.97 5.35
CA LEU A 31 -3.25 -10.39 4.16
C LEU A 31 -4.72 -10.07 4.43
N GLU A 32 -5.48 -10.98 5.05
CA GLU A 32 -6.87 -10.73 5.42
C GLU A 32 -7.04 -9.49 6.29
N TRP A 33 -6.11 -9.29 7.22
CA TRP A 33 -6.15 -8.11 8.09
C TRP A 33 -5.77 -6.83 7.34
N ALA A 34 -4.75 -6.88 6.48
CA ALA A 34 -4.39 -5.76 5.60
C ALA A 34 -5.57 -5.34 4.72
N LEU A 35 -6.33 -6.29 4.16
CA LEU A 35 -7.51 -6.03 3.35
C LEU A 35 -8.61 -5.32 4.14
N LYS A 36 -8.89 -5.77 5.37
CA LYS A 36 -9.88 -5.15 6.26
C LYS A 36 -9.47 -3.72 6.63
N LEU A 37 -8.18 -3.51 6.94
CA LEU A 37 -7.67 -2.18 7.28
C LEU A 37 -7.66 -1.25 6.06
N GLN A 38 -7.31 -1.73 4.87
CA GLN A 38 -7.36 -0.91 3.65
C GLN A 38 -8.79 -0.46 3.37
N GLN A 39 -9.77 -1.37 3.46
CA GLN A 39 -11.18 -0.98 3.28
C GLN A 39 -11.60 0.07 4.31
N LYS A 40 -11.16 -0.08 5.56
CA LYS A 40 -11.47 0.90 6.61
C LYS A 40 -10.78 2.24 6.37
N GLN A 41 -9.54 2.24 5.89
CA GLN A 41 -8.81 3.45 5.49
C GLN A 41 -9.54 4.17 4.35
N ASP A 42 -10.02 3.42 3.35
CA ASP A 42 -10.82 3.94 2.25
C ASP A 42 -12.09 4.63 2.77
N ASP A 43 -12.83 3.97 3.67
CA ASP A 43 -14.08 4.51 4.21
C ASP A 43 -13.87 5.79 5.05
N LEU A 44 -12.75 5.86 5.78
CA LEU A 44 -12.47 6.96 6.72
C LEU A 44 -11.83 8.17 6.05
N PHE A 45 -10.90 7.95 5.11
CA PHE A 45 -9.97 9.00 4.68
C PHE A 45 -10.06 9.36 3.19
N TRP A 46 -10.70 8.53 2.36
CA TRP A 46 -10.70 8.74 0.90
C TRP A 46 -11.51 9.97 0.48
N ASP A 47 -10.86 10.91 -0.20
CA ASP A 47 -11.53 12.01 -0.89
C ASP A 47 -11.80 11.65 -2.36
N ALA A 48 -13.05 11.30 -2.67
CA ALA A 48 -13.47 10.99 -4.03
C ALA A 48 -13.39 12.18 -5.01
N LYS A 49 -13.28 13.44 -4.52
CA LYS A 49 -13.19 14.62 -5.39
C LYS A 49 -11.75 14.96 -5.74
N GLY A 50 -10.86 14.96 -4.74
CA GLY A 50 -9.45 15.28 -4.92
C GLY A 50 -8.54 14.05 -5.05
N PHE A 51 -9.11 12.85 -5.15
CA PHE A 51 -8.42 11.59 -5.45
C PHE A 51 -7.22 11.28 -4.55
N ALA A 52 -7.33 11.62 -3.26
CA ALA A 52 -6.28 11.38 -2.27
C ALA A 52 -6.87 11.24 -0.88
N TYR A 53 -6.09 10.69 0.06
CA TYR A 53 -6.53 10.53 1.44
C TYR A 53 -6.29 11.80 2.25
N PHE A 54 -7.25 12.18 3.09
CA PHE A 54 -7.06 13.15 4.16
C PHE A 54 -6.22 12.53 5.29
N SER A 55 -5.41 13.33 5.98
CA SER A 55 -4.63 12.87 7.13
C SER A 55 -5.50 12.47 8.33
N ASP A 56 -6.67 13.09 8.46
CA ASP A 56 -7.64 12.89 9.55
C ASP A 56 -8.97 12.31 9.03
N ASP A 57 -9.81 11.80 9.93
CA ASP A 57 -11.14 11.27 9.59
C ASP A 57 -11.97 12.32 8.81
N ALA A 58 -12.42 11.92 7.62
CA ALA A 58 -13.23 12.75 6.73
C ALA A 58 -14.61 13.11 7.33
N HIS A 59 -14.97 12.60 8.49
CA HIS A 59 -16.25 12.88 9.16
C HIS A 59 -16.08 13.62 10.49
N ASP A 60 -14.86 13.92 10.95
CA ASP A 60 -14.65 14.68 12.18
C ASP A 60 -15.02 16.17 11.97
N PRO A 61 -16.04 16.70 12.68
CA PRO A 61 -16.48 18.09 12.54
C PRO A 61 -15.57 19.10 13.27
N SER A 62 -14.63 18.64 14.10
CA SER A 62 -13.71 19.51 14.85
C SER A 62 -12.52 19.97 14.01
N VAL A 63 -12.25 19.31 12.88
CA VAL A 63 -11.16 19.65 11.96
C VAL A 63 -11.66 20.62 10.88
N LEU A 64 -11.28 21.89 11.02
CA LEU A 64 -11.72 22.98 10.12
C LEU A 64 -10.98 23.01 8.78
N ILE A 65 -9.71 22.63 8.77
CA ILE A 65 -8.87 22.54 7.57
C ILE A 65 -8.30 21.14 7.53
N ARG A 66 -8.60 20.39 6.48
CA ARG A 66 -8.07 19.04 6.28
C ARG A 66 -6.95 19.08 5.28
N LEU A 67 -5.80 18.59 5.70
CA LEU A 67 -4.62 18.51 4.87
C LEU A 67 -4.56 17.14 4.21
N LYS A 68 -3.97 17.14 3.02
CA LYS A 68 -3.46 15.95 2.38
C LYS A 68 -1.97 16.17 2.37
N GLU A 69 -1.23 15.34 3.09
CA GLU A 69 0.22 15.45 3.05
C GLU A 69 0.69 15.19 1.63
N ASP A 70 1.38 16.19 1.08
CA ASP A 70 1.79 16.25 -0.31
C ASP A 70 3.30 16.10 -0.48
N GLN A 71 4.06 15.98 0.60
CA GLN A 71 5.52 15.82 0.56
C GLN A 71 5.97 14.80 1.58
N ASP A 72 6.93 13.97 1.19
CA ASP A 72 7.64 13.10 2.13
C ASP A 72 8.61 13.95 2.97
N GLY A 73 8.59 13.72 4.29
CA GLY A 73 9.44 14.41 5.26
C GLY A 73 10.63 13.55 5.68
N ALA A 74 10.81 13.41 7.00
CA ALA A 74 11.72 12.39 7.54
C ALA A 74 11.17 10.96 7.32
N GLU A 75 9.84 10.85 7.23
CA GLU A 75 9.10 9.64 6.92
C GLU A 75 8.31 9.84 5.62
N PRO A 76 8.02 8.76 4.88
CA PRO A 76 7.10 8.83 3.75
C PRO A 76 5.72 9.33 4.19
N SER A 77 5.07 10.12 3.33
CA SER A 77 3.69 10.54 3.57
C SER A 77 2.73 9.35 3.56
N GLY A 78 1.67 9.40 4.38
CA GLY A 78 0.64 8.35 4.40
C GLY A 78 0.00 8.08 3.04
N ASN A 79 -0.14 9.12 2.20
CA ASN A 79 -0.59 8.96 0.81
C ASN A 79 0.41 8.15 -0.02
N ALA A 80 1.70 8.47 0.02
CA ALA A 80 2.72 7.72 -0.72
C ALA A 80 2.75 6.24 -0.30
N VAL A 81 2.71 5.95 1.01
CA VAL A 81 2.66 4.58 1.52
C VAL A 81 1.38 3.86 1.10
N ALA A 82 0.23 4.54 1.16
CA ALA A 82 -1.04 3.99 0.70
C ALA A 82 -1.02 3.67 -0.80
N ALA A 83 -0.34 4.49 -1.62
CA ALA A 83 -0.16 4.20 -3.04
C ALA A 83 0.54 2.85 -3.25
N SER A 84 1.67 2.63 -2.56
CA SER A 84 2.44 1.38 -2.58
C SER A 84 1.61 0.19 -2.09
N ASN A 85 0.87 0.36 -0.99
CA ASN A 85 -0.01 -0.69 -0.45
C ASN A 85 -1.10 -1.09 -1.45
N LEU A 86 -1.76 -0.12 -2.09
CA LEU A 86 -2.80 -0.38 -3.09
C LEU A 86 -2.26 -1.16 -4.30
N VAL A 87 -1.02 -0.90 -4.75
CA VAL A 87 -0.38 -1.68 -5.81
C VAL A 87 -0.21 -3.14 -5.38
N ARG A 88 0.36 -3.38 -4.19
CA ARG A 88 0.57 -4.74 -3.65
C ARG A 88 -0.75 -5.48 -3.47
N LEU A 89 -1.73 -4.84 -2.84
CA LEU A 89 -3.06 -5.40 -2.61
C LEU A 89 -3.79 -5.74 -3.91
N ALA A 90 -3.72 -4.85 -4.91
CA ALA A 90 -4.31 -5.12 -6.23
C ALA A 90 -3.67 -6.36 -6.89
N ASN A 91 -2.36 -6.53 -6.78
CA ASN A 91 -1.64 -7.69 -7.31
C ASN A 91 -1.96 -8.99 -6.56
N PHE A 92 -2.08 -8.95 -5.22
CA PHE A 92 -2.40 -10.15 -4.43
C PHE A 92 -3.85 -10.61 -4.61
N THR A 93 -4.79 -9.68 -4.82
CA THR A 93 -6.22 -9.99 -4.84
C THR A 93 -6.87 -9.91 -6.20
N ASN A 94 -6.11 -9.53 -7.23
CA ASN A 94 -6.61 -9.27 -8.59
C ASN A 94 -7.79 -8.26 -8.59
N ARG A 95 -7.66 -7.20 -7.77
CA ARG A 95 -8.66 -6.13 -7.60
C ARG A 95 -8.27 -4.90 -8.42
N PRO A 96 -8.82 -4.72 -9.64
CA PRO A 96 -8.43 -3.62 -10.52
C PRO A 96 -8.80 -2.24 -9.97
N ASP A 97 -9.82 -2.17 -9.12
CA ASP A 97 -10.26 -0.95 -8.45
C ASP A 97 -9.20 -0.36 -7.51
N TRP A 98 -8.41 -1.19 -6.84
CA TRP A 98 -7.27 -0.71 -6.04
C TRP A 98 -6.09 -0.27 -6.90
N ALA A 99 -5.86 -0.93 -8.03
CA ALA A 99 -4.89 -0.45 -9.01
C ALA A 99 -5.30 0.92 -9.59
N ASP A 100 -6.59 1.09 -9.91
CA ASP A 100 -7.16 2.37 -10.35
C ASP A 100 -7.01 3.45 -9.27
N LYS A 101 -7.30 3.11 -8.02
CA LYS A 101 -7.17 4.04 -6.90
C LYS A 101 -5.71 4.48 -6.69
N SER A 102 -4.74 3.58 -6.82
CA SER A 102 -3.31 3.92 -6.75
C SER A 102 -2.90 4.87 -7.88
N ARG A 103 -3.43 4.67 -9.11
CA ARG A 103 -3.23 5.61 -10.23
C ARG A 103 -3.86 6.98 -9.97
N GLN A 104 -5.08 7.01 -9.44
CA GLN A 104 -5.77 8.24 -9.07
C GLN A 104 -4.98 9.02 -8.01
N LEU A 105 -4.42 8.31 -7.03
CA LEU A 105 -3.55 8.90 -6.01
C LEU A 105 -2.33 9.57 -6.63
N ALA A 106 -1.62 8.86 -7.50
CA ALA A 106 -0.44 9.41 -8.15
C ALA A 106 -0.78 10.64 -9.02
N ALA A 107 -1.93 10.60 -9.71
CA ALA A 107 -2.43 11.74 -10.49
C ALA A 107 -2.76 12.96 -9.61
N ALA A 108 -3.25 12.77 -8.39
CA ALA A 108 -3.52 13.86 -7.46
C ALA A 108 -2.25 14.66 -7.09
N PHE A 109 -1.08 14.02 -7.13
CA PHE A 109 0.22 14.63 -6.85
C PHE A 109 1.06 14.90 -8.12
N GLU A 110 0.47 14.79 -9.32
CA GLU A 110 1.16 14.91 -10.62
C GLU A 110 1.98 16.20 -10.74
N LYS A 111 1.42 17.34 -10.31
CA LYS A 111 2.09 18.64 -10.39
C LYS A 111 3.43 18.63 -9.63
N LEU A 112 3.43 18.05 -8.43
CA LEU A 112 4.62 17.98 -7.60
C LEU A 112 5.60 16.92 -8.11
N LEU A 113 5.10 15.75 -8.54
CA LEU A 113 5.92 14.72 -9.19
C LEU A 113 6.69 15.25 -10.41
N ASN A 114 6.05 16.09 -11.23
CA ASN A 114 6.70 16.66 -12.42
C ASN A 114 7.67 17.80 -12.10
N SER A 115 7.44 18.56 -11.03
CA SER A 115 8.24 19.75 -10.72
C SER A 115 9.35 19.51 -9.70
N VAL A 116 9.09 18.67 -8.69
CA VAL A 116 9.99 18.37 -7.57
C VAL A 116 9.84 16.89 -7.15
N PRO A 117 10.19 15.91 -8.02
CA PRO A 117 10.02 14.48 -7.71
C PRO A 117 10.80 14.03 -6.47
N MET A 118 11.90 14.72 -6.12
CA MET A 118 12.68 14.45 -4.90
C MET A 118 11.91 14.72 -3.60
N ALA A 119 10.80 15.45 -3.64
CA ALA A 119 9.92 15.65 -2.49
C ALA A 119 8.93 14.48 -2.29
N LEU A 120 8.91 13.51 -3.20
CA LEU A 120 7.95 12.40 -3.23
C LEU A 120 8.61 11.03 -3.52
N PRO A 121 9.76 10.68 -2.91
CA PRO A 121 10.46 9.45 -3.20
C PRO A 121 9.60 8.18 -3.08
N GLU A 122 8.76 8.04 -2.05
CA GLU A 122 7.93 6.83 -1.89
C GLU A 122 6.81 6.77 -2.96
N MET A 123 6.23 7.92 -3.33
CA MET A 123 5.24 7.95 -4.42
C MET A 123 5.87 7.59 -5.77
N VAL A 124 7.13 8.00 -6.01
CA VAL A 124 7.89 7.59 -7.19
C VAL A 124 8.10 6.08 -7.20
N VAL A 125 8.41 5.47 -6.05
CA VAL A 125 8.51 4.01 -5.92
C VAL A 125 7.19 3.34 -6.26
N ALA A 126 6.06 3.84 -5.73
CA ALA A 126 4.73 3.33 -6.05
C ALA A 126 4.43 3.41 -7.56
N LEU A 127 4.74 4.54 -8.20
CA LEU A 127 4.59 4.73 -9.65
C LEU A 127 5.45 3.76 -10.45
N MET A 128 6.70 3.56 -10.07
CA MET A 128 7.57 2.57 -10.71
C MET A 128 6.95 1.17 -10.62
N ALA A 129 6.42 0.80 -9.44
CA ALA A 129 5.74 -0.48 -9.25
C ALA A 129 4.44 -0.61 -10.08
N GLN A 130 3.74 0.49 -10.36
CA GLN A 130 2.57 0.49 -11.27
C GLN A 130 2.96 0.24 -12.73
N HIS A 131 4.12 0.74 -13.17
CA HIS A 131 4.57 0.67 -14.56
C HIS A 131 5.44 -0.55 -14.88
N HIS A 132 5.99 -1.22 -13.87
CA HIS A 132 6.74 -2.45 -14.03
C HIS A 132 5.87 -3.67 -13.75
N THR A 133 5.92 -4.67 -14.64
CA THR A 133 5.24 -5.95 -14.40
C THR A 133 5.89 -6.66 -13.22
N VAL A 134 5.17 -6.76 -12.11
CA VAL A 134 5.55 -7.63 -10.97
C VAL A 134 5.52 -9.07 -11.45
N LYS A 135 6.60 -9.82 -11.22
CA LYS A 135 6.69 -11.23 -11.60
C LYS A 135 6.11 -12.08 -10.48
N GLN A 136 4.91 -12.62 -10.69
CA GLN A 136 4.31 -13.56 -9.74
C GLN A 136 4.72 -15.00 -10.08
N VAL A 137 5.22 -15.71 -9.07
CA VAL A 137 5.48 -17.15 -9.15
C VAL A 137 4.56 -17.84 -8.14
N VAL A 138 3.69 -18.73 -8.63
CA VAL A 138 2.74 -19.48 -7.79
C VAL A 138 3.23 -20.91 -7.66
N ILE A 139 3.52 -21.35 -6.44
CA ILE A 139 3.79 -22.74 -6.10
C ILE A 139 2.53 -23.33 -5.46
N ARG A 140 2.09 -24.49 -5.96
CA ARG A 140 0.93 -25.21 -5.43
C ARG A 140 1.32 -26.62 -5.02
N GLY A 141 1.26 -26.90 -3.73
CA GLY A 141 1.57 -28.19 -3.12
C GLY A 141 1.36 -28.14 -1.61
N GLU A 142 1.52 -29.27 -0.93
CA GLU A 142 1.53 -29.29 0.54
C GLU A 142 2.80 -28.60 1.04
N ARG A 143 2.68 -27.64 1.97
CA ARG A 143 3.81 -26.80 2.41
C ARG A 143 5.02 -27.62 2.84
N GLU A 144 4.82 -28.72 3.54
CA GLU A 144 5.89 -29.57 4.08
C GLU A 144 6.34 -30.70 3.13
N ALA A 145 5.74 -30.80 1.93
CA ALA A 145 6.14 -31.82 0.97
C ALA A 145 7.53 -31.52 0.39
N PRO A 146 8.40 -32.54 0.20
CA PRO A 146 9.77 -32.33 -0.26
C PRO A 146 9.88 -31.58 -1.59
N ASP A 147 9.00 -31.88 -2.55
CA ASP A 147 8.95 -31.21 -3.86
C ASP A 147 8.58 -29.72 -3.77
N THR A 148 7.65 -29.39 -2.87
CA THR A 148 7.22 -28.01 -2.61
C THR A 148 8.34 -27.21 -1.93
N GLN A 149 9.04 -27.82 -0.98
CA GLN A 149 10.20 -27.21 -0.32
C GLN A 149 11.37 -26.99 -1.30
N GLU A 150 11.64 -27.93 -2.21
CA GLU A 150 12.66 -27.75 -3.25
C GLU A 150 12.34 -26.57 -4.18
N LEU A 151 11.08 -26.39 -4.58
CA LEU A 151 10.65 -25.24 -5.38
C LEU A 151 10.80 -23.92 -4.62
N ILE A 152 10.38 -23.87 -3.35
CA ILE A 152 10.55 -22.69 -2.48
C ILE A 152 12.03 -22.34 -2.34
N GLN A 153 12.90 -23.33 -2.10
CA GLN A 153 14.33 -23.12 -1.97
C GLN A 153 14.97 -22.63 -3.29
N CYS A 154 14.55 -23.18 -4.42
CA CYS A 154 14.98 -22.72 -5.74
C CYS A 154 14.65 -21.24 -5.96
N ILE A 155 13.44 -20.81 -5.59
CA ILE A 155 13.08 -19.40 -5.64
C ILE A 155 13.96 -18.60 -4.68
N ASN A 156 14.12 -19.01 -3.43
CA ASN A 156 14.86 -18.25 -2.41
C ASN A 156 16.37 -18.09 -2.69
N THR A 157 16.97 -18.98 -3.49
CA THR A 157 18.39 -18.87 -3.88
C THR A 157 18.64 -17.87 -5.02
N HIS A 158 17.61 -17.51 -5.79
CA HIS A 158 17.72 -16.56 -6.89
C HIS A 158 17.19 -15.19 -6.46
N PHE A 159 18.06 -14.18 -6.39
CA PHE A 159 17.62 -12.79 -6.26
C PHE A 159 17.01 -12.33 -7.58
N VAL A 160 15.71 -12.05 -7.58
CA VAL A 160 15.00 -11.41 -8.69
C VAL A 160 14.53 -10.07 -8.16
N HIS A 161 14.99 -8.98 -8.77
CA HIS A 161 14.56 -7.63 -8.41
C HIS A 161 13.05 -7.52 -8.64
N ASN A 162 12.31 -6.97 -7.66
CA ASN A 162 10.84 -6.87 -7.64
C ASN A 162 10.10 -8.23 -7.61
N LYS A 163 10.60 -9.17 -6.80
CA LYS A 163 9.77 -10.26 -6.26
C LYS A 163 8.67 -9.71 -5.38
#